data_AF-A0A4U3A457-F1
#
_entry.id   AF-A0A4U3A457-F1
#
_cell.length_a   1.000
_cell.length_b   1.000
_cell.length_c   1.000
_cell.angle_alpha   90.00
_cell.angle_beta   90.00
_cell.angle_gamma   90.00
#
_symmetry.space_group_name_H-M   'P 1'
#
loop_
_entity.id
_entity.type
_entity.pdbx_description
1 polymer ?
#
loop_
_entity_poly.entity_id
_entity_poly.type
_entity_poly.pdbx_seq_one_letter_code
_entity_poly.pdbx_strand_id
1 'polypeptide(L)'
;NLERRAFDELNCITVVPGAIGAWRKKNVVESGYLSEDTLAEDTDLTITFLRQGYRIVYEESAYAYTESPEDVKSLIKQRYRWSYGTLQCLWKHRKALFHSQHKP
;
A
#
# COMPACT_ATOMS: atom_id res chain seq x y z
N ASN A 1 17.70 4.94 2.63
CA ASN A 1 16.57 4.03 2.92
C ASN A 1 16.76 2.71 2.16
N LEU A 2 17.60 1.79 2.65
CA LEU A 2 18.06 0.61 1.88
C LEU A 2 16.92 -0.38 1.58
N GLU A 3 16.08 -0.67 2.59
CA GLU A 3 14.94 -1.59 2.45
C GLU A 3 13.94 -1.12 1.38
N ARG A 4 13.55 0.16 1.40
CA ARG A 4 12.62 0.71 0.41
C ARG A 4 13.15 0.65 -1.01
N ARG A 5 14.45 0.92 -1.19
CA ARG A 5 15.11 0.78 -2.50
C ARG A 5 15.13 -0.69 -2.95
N ALA A 6 15.42 -1.63 -2.05
CA ALA A 6 15.38 -3.05 -2.38
C ALA A 6 13.97 -3.49 -2.82
N PHE A 7 12.91 -3.01 -2.15
CA PHE A 7 11.54 -3.33 -2.54
C PHE A 7 11.09 -2.64 -3.85
N ASP A 8 11.60 -1.44 -4.16
CA ASP A 8 11.38 -0.81 -5.47
C ASP A 8 11.99 -1.66 -6.59
N GLU A 9 13.26 -2.06 -6.44
CA GLU A 9 13.94 -2.88 -7.44
C GLU A 9 13.23 -4.22 -7.70
N LEU A 10 12.65 -4.80 -6.65
CA LEU A 10 11.87 -6.04 -6.74
C LEU A 10 10.39 -5.82 -7.11
N ASN A 11 9.97 -4.57 -7.31
CA ASN A 11 8.57 -4.15 -7.49
C ASN A 11 7.61 -4.81 -6.47
N CYS A 12 7.98 -4.75 -5.19
CA CYS A 12 7.24 -5.41 -4.10
C CYS A 12 6.89 -4.45 -2.95
N ILE A 13 6.86 -3.15 -3.20
CA ILE A 13 6.33 -2.15 -2.25
C ILE A 13 4.82 -2.37 -2.12
N THR A 14 4.39 -2.95 -1.00
CA THR A 14 2.98 -3.29 -0.74
C THR A 14 2.17 -2.16 -0.12
N VAL A 15 2.82 -1.08 0.31
CA VAL A 15 2.17 0.08 0.93
C VAL A 15 2.78 1.36 0.40
N VAL A 16 1.99 2.13 -0.35
CA VAL A 16 2.21 3.56 -0.55
C VAL A 16 1.33 4.28 0.47
N PRO A 17 1.89 4.93 1.51
CA PRO A 17 1.09 5.52 2.58
C PRO A 17 0.18 6.65 2.06
N GLY A 18 -1.07 6.71 2.52
CA GLY A 18 -2.01 7.75 2.11
C GLY A 18 -1.53 9.19 2.40
N ALA A 19 -0.72 9.39 3.44
CA ALA A 19 -0.15 10.70 3.77
C ALA A 19 1.01 11.13 2.88
N ILE A 20 1.63 10.20 2.14
CA ILE A 20 2.80 10.46 1.30
C ILE A 20 2.83 9.49 0.12
N GLY A 21 2.06 9.85 -0.91
CA GLY A 21 1.91 9.05 -2.13
C GLY A 21 1.24 9.84 -3.25
N ALA A 22 1.48 9.41 -4.48
CA ALA A 22 0.84 9.99 -5.66
C ALA A 22 0.48 8.89 -6.66
N TRP A 23 -0.67 9.04 -7.31
CA TRP A 23 -1.20 8.07 -8.25
C TRP A 23 -1.60 8.75 -9.56
N ARG A 24 -1.41 8.05 -10.68
CA ARG A 24 -2.00 8.49 -11.95
C ARG A 24 -3.52 8.33 -11.86
N LYS A 25 -4.26 9.44 -11.95
CA LYS A 25 -5.73 9.44 -11.89
C LYS A 25 -6.36 8.40 -12.82
N LYS A 26 -5.88 8.31 -14.06
CA LYS A 26 -6.35 7.33 -15.05
C LYS A 26 -6.29 5.90 -14.50
N ASN A 27 -5.16 5.49 -13.94
CA ASN A 27 -4.97 4.14 -13.41
C ASN A 27 -5.89 3.87 -12.21
N VAL A 28 -6.11 4.87 -11.35
CA VAL A 28 -7.04 4.76 -10.20
C VAL A 28 -8.48 4.57 -10.68
N VAL A 29 -8.89 5.30 -11.72
CA VAL A 29 -10.23 5.14 -12.31
C VAL A 29 -10.39 3.77 -12.95
N GLU A 30 -9.39 3.33 -13.73
CA GLU A 30 -9.38 2.03 -14.39
C GLU A 30 -9.32 0.86 -13.40
N SER A 31 -8.73 1.05 -12.22
CA SER A 31 -8.71 0.05 -11.15
C SER A 31 -9.99 -0.02 -10.33
N GLY A 32 -10.97 0.86 -10.57
CA GLY A 32 -12.23 0.91 -9.82
C GLY A 32 -12.19 1.76 -8.55
N TYR A 33 -11.34 2.79 -8.52
CA TYR A 33 -11.14 3.72 -7.39
C TYR A 33 -10.54 3.06 -6.13
N LEU A 34 -10.49 3.82 -5.02
CA LEU A 34 -10.11 3.31 -3.71
C LEU A 34 -11.27 2.46 -3.17
N SER A 35 -10.94 1.27 -2.67
CA SER A 35 -11.91 0.35 -2.10
C SER A 35 -12.12 0.63 -0.61
N GLU A 36 -13.37 0.63 -0.17
CA GLU A 36 -13.76 0.80 1.24
C GLU A 36 -13.83 -0.55 2.00
N ASP A 37 -13.44 -1.66 1.37
CA ASP A 37 -13.52 -3.00 1.95
C ASP A 37 -12.55 -3.22 3.14
N THR A 38 -11.53 -2.37 3.27
CA THR A 38 -10.47 -2.51 4.27
C THR A 38 -10.19 -1.19 4.98
N LEU A 39 -9.66 -1.26 6.21
CA LEU A 39 -9.22 -0.06 6.95
C LEU A 39 -7.93 0.57 6.39
N ALA A 40 -7.35 -0.01 5.34
CA ALA A 40 -6.09 0.40 4.72
C ALA A 40 -6.26 0.51 3.19
N GLU A 41 -7.14 1.42 2.78
CA GLU A 41 -7.45 1.73 1.37
C GLU A 41 -6.21 1.97 0.50
N ASP A 42 -5.17 2.56 1.10
CA ASP A 42 -3.89 2.87 0.46
C ASP A 42 -3.09 1.59 0.15
N THR A 43 -3.06 0.66 1.10
CA THR A 43 -2.46 -0.68 0.96
C THR A 43 -3.22 -1.52 -0.05
N ASP A 44 -4.56 -1.48 0.00
CA ASP A 44 -5.43 -2.21 -0.93
C ASP A 44 -5.21 -1.76 -2.39
N LEU A 45 -5.20 -0.44 -2.62
CA LEU A 45 -4.91 0.13 -3.94
C LEU A 45 -3.50 -0.23 -4.40
N THR A 46 -2.51 -0.17 -3.51
CA THR A 46 -1.12 -0.54 -3.83
C THR A 46 -1.03 -1.99 -4.31
N ILE A 47 -1.63 -2.94 -3.59
CA ILE A 47 -1.62 -4.37 -3.98
C ILE A 47 -2.45 -4.59 -5.25
N THR A 48 -3.55 -3.86 -5.43
CA THR A 48 -4.33 -3.87 -6.68
C THR A 48 -3.47 -3.49 -7.88
N PHE A 49 -2.69 -2.42 -7.76
CA PHE A 49 -1.80 -1.95 -8.82
C PHE A 49 -0.68 -2.95 -9.12
N LEU A 50 -0.06 -3.51 -8.08
CA LEU A 50 0.94 -4.58 -8.24
C LEU A 50 0.36 -5.78 -9.00
N ARG A 51 -0.86 -6.21 -8.66
CA ARG A 51 -1.56 -7.32 -9.34
C ARG A 51 -1.93 -7.01 -10.78
N GLN A 52 -2.06 -5.73 -11.14
CA GLN A 52 -2.31 -5.28 -12.50
C GLN A 52 -1.01 -5.09 -13.32
N GLY A 53 0.16 -5.36 -12.71
CA GLY A 53 1.46 -5.25 -13.37
C GLY A 53 2.03 -3.82 -13.40
N TYR A 54 1.47 -2.90 -12.63
CA TYR A 54 2.05 -1.56 -12.48
C TYR A 54 3.33 -1.61 -11.64
N ARG A 55 4.24 -0.65 -11.89
CA ARG A 55 5.42 -0.42 -11.07
C ARG A 55 5.11 0.57 -9.95
N ILE A 56 5.44 0.20 -8.72
CA ILE A 56 5.41 1.08 -7.56
C ILE A 56 6.86 1.49 -7.24
N VAL A 57 7.11 2.79 -7.18
CA VAL A 57 8.47 3.34 -7.01
C VAL A 57 8.61 4.09 -5.69
N TYR A 58 9.81 4.05 -5.13
CA TYR A 58 10.20 4.84 -3.99
C TYR A 58 10.91 6.11 -4.47
N GLU A 59 10.40 7.28 -4.09
CA GLU A 59 11.03 8.57 -4.35
C GLU A 59 11.67 9.11 -3.07
N GLU A 60 12.99 9.31 -3.09
CA GLU A 60 13.74 9.75 -1.91
C GLU A 60 13.48 11.21 -1.58
N SER A 61 13.17 12.04 -2.58
CA SER A 61 12.85 13.45 -2.40
C SER A 61 11.39 13.70 -1.99
N ALA A 62 10.56 12.67 -1.91
CA ALA A 62 9.19 12.79 -1.43
C ALA A 62 9.20 12.89 0.11
N TYR A 63 8.75 14.03 0.63
CA TYR A 63 8.54 14.26 2.06
C TYR A 63 7.15 14.85 2.33
N ALA A 64 6.57 14.47 3.46
CA ALA A 64 5.32 14.99 3.97
C ALA A 64 5.45 15.20 5.48
N TYR A 65 4.89 16.30 5.98
CA TYR A 65 4.77 16.55 7.41
C TYR A 65 3.41 16.04 7.88
N THR A 66 3.42 15.19 8.91
CA THR A 66 2.21 14.57 9.45
C THR A 66 2.14 14.78 10.94
N GLU A 67 0.94 15.01 11.46
CA GLU A 67 0.70 15.06 12.89
C GLU A 67 0.96 13.68 13.52
N SER A 68 1.74 13.67 14.60
CA SER A 68 2.02 12.46 15.39
C SER A 68 0.93 12.29 16.46
N PRO A 69 0.58 11.04 16.82
CA PRO A 69 -0.27 10.82 17.99
C PRO A 69 0.36 11.45 19.25
N GLU A 70 -0.41 12.24 19.99
CA GLU A 70 0.04 12.91 21.22
C GLU A 70 0.04 11.98 22.43
N ASP A 71 -0.72 10.88 22.36
CA ASP A 71 -0.92 9.95 23.48
C ASP A 71 -0.84 8.48 23.05
N VAL A 72 -0.53 7.61 24.01
CA VAL A 72 -0.35 6.18 23.81
C VAL A 72 -1.62 5.49 23.30
N LYS A 73 -2.80 5.93 23.74
CA LYS A 73 -4.08 5.35 23.30
C LYS A 73 -4.33 5.65 21.82
N SER A 74 -4.03 6.86 21.36
CA SER A 74 -4.10 7.25 19.95
C SER A 74 -3.08 6.48 19.09
N LEU A 75 -1.85 6.29 19.59
CA LEU A 75 -0.85 5.46 18.93
C LEU A 75 -1.30 3.99 18.81
N ILE A 76 -1.85 3.39 19.88
CA ILE A 76 -2.36 2.02 19.85
C ILE A 76 -3.51 1.90 18.84
N LYS A 77 -4.44 2.87 18.82
CA LYS A 77 -5.54 2.89 17.84
C LYS A 77 -5.02 2.97 16.40
N GLN A 78 -3.98 3.77 16.15
CA GLN A 78 -3.33 3.85 14.85
C GLN A 78 -2.72 2.49 14.46
N ARG A 79 -1.91 1.89 15.34
CA ARG A 79 -1.28 0.58 15.08
C ARG A 79 -2.30 -0.53 14.87
N TYR A 80 -3.39 -0.52 15.64
CA TYR A 80 -4.49 -1.46 15.46
C TYR A 80 -5.10 -1.36 14.05
N ARG A 81 -5.44 -0.14 13.61
CA ARG A 81 -6.00 0.07 12.26
C ARG A 81 -5.03 -0.40 11.16
N TRP A 82 -3.75 -0.09 11.29
CA TRP A 82 -2.74 -0.51 10.32
C TRP A 82 -2.61 -2.03 10.26
N SER A 83 -2.38 -2.68 11.40
CA SER A 83 -2.23 -4.14 11.43
C SER A 83 -3.50 -4.86 10.96
N TYR A 84 -4.67 -4.42 11.41
CA TYR A 84 -5.93 -5.04 11.01
C TYR A 84 -6.24 -4.80 9.52
N GLY A 85 -6.04 -3.57 9.02
CA GLY A 85 -6.21 -3.24 7.61
C GLY A 85 -5.27 -4.03 6.70
N THR A 86 -4.01 -4.22 7.11
CA THR A 86 -3.06 -5.08 6.38
C THR A 86 -3.55 -6.54 6.33
N LEU A 87 -4.07 -7.09 7.42
CA LEU A 87 -4.63 -8.45 7.42
C LEU A 87 -5.86 -8.57 6.50
N GLN A 88 -6.74 -7.57 6.49
CA GLN A 88 -7.87 -7.52 5.56
C GLN A 88 -7.39 -7.51 4.10
N CYS A 89 -6.38 -6.70 3.78
CA CYS A 89 -5.76 -6.66 2.45
C CYS A 89 -5.15 -8.01 2.07
N LEU A 90 -4.37 -8.64 2.95
CA LEU A 90 -3.79 -9.96 2.71
C LEU A 90 -4.87 -11.00 2.43
N TRP A 91 -5.98 -10.98 3.16
CA TRP A 91 -7.11 -11.89 2.94
C TRP A 91 -7.83 -11.61 1.61
N LYS A 92 -8.12 -10.34 1.30
CA LYS A 92 -8.76 -9.91 0.05
C LYS A 92 -7.92 -10.31 -1.18
N HIS A 93 -6.61 -10.13 -1.09
CA HIS A 93 -5.66 -10.41 -2.17
C HIS A 93 -5.01 -11.81 -2.09
N ARG A 94 -5.46 -12.69 -1.18
CA ARG A 94 -4.86 -14.02 -0.93
C ARG A 94 -4.62 -14.87 -2.18
N LYS A 95 -5.48 -14.73 -3.20
CA LYS A 95 -5.32 -15.46 -4.47
C LYS A 95 -4.01 -15.11 -5.19
N ALA A 96 -3.50 -13.90 -5.01
CA ALA A 96 -2.22 -13.47 -5.58
C ALA A 96 -1.01 -13.99 -4.81
N LEU A 97 -1.15 -14.26 -3.50
CA LEU A 97 -0.08 -14.83 -2.67
C LEU A 97 0.21 -16.30 -3.03
N PHE A 98 -0.80 -17.01 -3.54
CA PHE A 98 -0.72 -18.45 -3.82
C PHE A 98 -0.80 -18.79 -5.32
N HIS A 99 -0.87 -17.79 -6.22
CA HIS A 99 -0.81 -18.03 -7.66
C HIS A 99 0.63 -17.94 -8.17
N SER A 100 1.20 -19.10 -8.50
CA SER A 100 2.41 -19.20 -9.34
C SER A 100 2.03 -19.04 -10.81
N GLN A 101 1.84 -17.80 -11.28
CA GLN A 101 2.01 -17.50 -12.70
C GLN A 101 2.93 -16.31 -12.86
N HIS A 102 4.23 -16.61 -12.73
CA HIS A 102 5.29 -15.78 -13.29
C HIS A 102 5.13 -15.86 -14.82
N LYS A 103 4.52 -14.86 -15.44
CA LYS A 103 4.67 -14.68 -16.89
C LYS A 103 6.00 -13.98 -17.13
N PRO A 104 6.86 -14.51 -18.03
CA PRO A 104 8.17 -13.95 -18.34
C PRO A 104 8.06 -12.55 -18.95
#